data_AF-A0A672U6D0-F1
#
_entry.id   AF-A0A672U6D0-F1
#
_cell.length_a   1.000
_cell.length_b   1.000
_cell.length_c   1.000
_cell.angle_alpha   90.00
_cell.angle_beta   90.00
_cell.angle_gamma   90.00
#
_symmetry.space_group_name_H-M   'P 1'
#
loop_
_entity.id
_entity.type
_entity.pdbx_description
1 polymer ?
#
loop_
_entity_poly.entity_id
_entity_poly.type
_entity_poly.pdbx_seq_one_letter_code
_entity_poly.pdbx_strand_id
1 'polypeptide(L)' 'AMPLAASLARSLLRSAARPGPAPRGFISGPPQEPIGATVVGLAAIFISFLAPSAWLLSHLEDYKKRE' A
#
# COMPACT_ATOMS: atom_id res chain seq x y z
N ALA A 1 -18.77 -49.64 20.82
CA ALA A 1 -17.40 -49.14 20.54
C ALA A 1 -17.23 -49.13 19.01
N MET A 2 -16.89 -48.07 18.27
CA MET A 2 -16.05 -46.90 18.50
C MET A 2 -16.54 -45.69 17.67
N PRO A 3 -17.31 -44.75 18.23
CA PRO A 3 -17.56 -43.46 17.58
C PRO A 3 -16.41 -42.46 17.78
N LEU A 4 -15.63 -42.62 18.87
CA LEU A 4 -14.57 -41.70 19.26
C LEU A 4 -13.33 -41.79 18.36
N ALA A 5 -12.91 -43.00 18.01
CA ALA A 5 -11.77 -43.21 17.10
C ALA A 5 -12.04 -42.64 15.71
N ALA A 6 -13.26 -42.83 15.19
CA ALA A 6 -13.69 -42.28 13.91
C ALA A 6 -13.81 -40.74 13.94
N SER A 7 -14.25 -40.17 15.07
CA SER A 7 -14.32 -38.72 15.27
C SER A 7 -12.92 -38.08 15.31
N LEU A 8 -11.99 -38.70 16.04
CA LEU A 8 -10.59 -38.27 16.13
C LEU A 8 -9.90 -38.34 14.76
N ALA A 9 -10.01 -39.47 14.07
CA ALA A 9 -9.45 -39.62 12.73
C ALA A 9 -9.97 -38.54 11.76
N ARG A 10 -11.27 -38.23 11.83
CA ARG A 10 -11.91 -37.20 10.98
C ARG A 10 -11.55 -35.77 11.39
N SER A 11 -11.25 -35.54 12.66
CA SER A 11 -10.75 -34.26 13.16
C SER A 11 -9.34 -33.99 12.65
N LEU A 12 -8.46 -35.00 12.74
CA LEU A 12 -7.08 -34.91 12.27
C LEU A 12 -7.01 -34.75 10.74
N LEU A 13 -7.82 -35.51 9.98
CA LEU A 13 -7.90 -35.34 8.52
C LEU A 13 -8.40 -33.95 8.13
N ARG A 14 -9.38 -33.37 8.84
CA ARG A 14 -9.87 -32.02 8.56
C ARG A 14 -8.86 -30.93 8.90
N SER A 15 -8.06 -31.15 9.94
CA SER A 15 -6.95 -30.24 10.27
C SER A 15 -5.86 -30.28 9.21
N ALA A 16 -5.53 -31.46 8.68
CA ALA A 16 -4.50 -31.62 7.66
C ALA A 16 -4.96 -31.16 6.26
N ALA A 17 -6.25 -31.30 5.96
CA ALA A 17 -6.83 -30.93 4.66
C ALA A 17 -7.28 -29.46 4.59
N ARG A 18 -7.28 -28.71 5.70
CA ARG A 18 -7.51 -27.27 5.67
C ARG A 18 -6.20 -26.58 5.26
N PRO A 19 -6.17 -25.87 4.13
CA PRO A 19 -5.05 -24.99 3.83
C PRO A 19 -4.86 -24.05 5.01
N GLY A 20 -3.65 -24.00 5.56
CA GLY A 20 -3.29 -23.00 6.56
C GLY A 20 -3.54 -21.59 6.01
N PRO A 21 -3.64 -20.56 6.87
CA PRO A 21 -3.81 -19.20 6.41
C PRO A 21 -2.72 -18.88 5.38
N ALA A 22 -3.14 -18.63 4.14
CA ALA A 22 -2.22 -18.28 3.07
C ALA A 22 -1.47 -16.99 3.48
N PRO A 23 -0.17 -16.87 3.18
CA PRO A 23 0.58 -15.65 3.45
C PRO A 23 -0.16 -14.45 2.86
N ARG A 24 -0.62 -13.53 3.71
CA ARG A 24 -1.35 -12.34 3.29
C ARG A 24 -0.35 -11.22 3.11
N GLY A 25 0.11 -11.01 1.89
CA GLY A 25 0.92 -9.86 1.51
C GLY A 25 2.25 -10.22 0.87
N PHE A 26 2.82 -9.22 0.22
CA PHE A 26 4.12 -9.33 -0.43
C PHE A 26 5.21 -9.07 0.61
N ILE A 27 6.09 -10.04 0.82
CA ILE A 27 7.29 -9.86 1.65
C ILE A 27 8.43 -9.54 0.68
N SER A 28 8.82 -8.27 0.62
CA SER A 28 9.96 -7.85 -0.18
C SER A 28 11.28 -8.09 0.57
N GLY A 29 12.34 -8.41 -0.18
CA GLY A 29 13.71 -8.40 0.33
C GLY A 29 14.20 -6.98 0.66
N PRO A 30 15.44 -6.84 1.16
CA PRO A 30 16.03 -5.53 1.44
C PRO A 30 16.13 -4.67 0.16
N PRO A 31 16.07 -3.34 0.29
CA PRO A 31 16.22 -2.45 -0.87
C PRO A 31 17.61 -2.60 -1.50
N GLN A 32 17.66 -2.66 -2.83
CA GLN A 32 18.93 -2.69 -3.57
C GLN A 32 19.71 -1.40 -3.36
N GLU A 33 19.00 -0.27 -3.34
CA GLU A 33 19.56 1.04 -3.02
C GLU A 33 18.72 1.72 -1.94
N PRO A 34 19.25 1.90 -0.71
CA PRO A 34 18.52 2.59 0.34
C PRO A 34 18.43 4.08 0.01
N ILE A 35 17.21 4.57 -0.18
CA ILE A 35 16.96 6.01 -0.29
C ILE A 35 17.25 6.63 1.09
N GLY A 36 18.17 7.61 1.11
CA GLY A 36 18.52 8.38 2.31
C GLY A 36 17.42 9.36 2.72
N ALA A 37 17.80 10.57 3.13
CA ALA A 37 16.82 11.59 3.54
C ALA A 37 15.81 11.89 2.40
N THR A 38 14.53 11.56 2.63
CA THR A 38 13.46 11.66 1.63
C THR A 38 12.90 13.08 1.47
N VAL A 39 13.38 14.04 2.26
CA VAL A 39 12.87 15.42 2.30
C VAL A 39 12.93 16.11 0.95
N VAL A 40 13.98 15.84 0.15
CA VAL A 40 14.15 16.44 -1.18
C VAL A 40 13.10 15.91 -2.15
N GLY A 41 12.88 14.59 -2.17
CA GLY A 41 11.87 13.97 -3.03
C GLY A 41 10.46 14.41 -2.66
N LEU A 42 10.16 14.50 -1.37
CA LEU A 42 8.87 14.98 -0.87
C LEU A 42 8.64 16.45 -1.25
N ALA A 43 9.63 17.31 -1.02
CA ALA A 43 9.54 18.73 -1.39
C ALA A 43 9.37 18.89 -2.90
N ALA A 44 10.10 18.12 -3.72
CA ALA A 44 9.98 18.16 -5.17
C ALA A 44 8.56 17.82 -5.64
N ILE A 45 7.93 16.78 -5.07
CA ILE A 45 6.54 16.43 -5.36
C ILE A 45 5.62 17.61 -5.04
N PHE A 46 5.72 18.18 -3.85
CA PHE A 46 4.88 19.30 -3.44
C PHE A 46 5.06 20.52 -4.36
N ILE A 47 6.31 20.89 -4.66
CA ILE A 47 6.62 22.01 -5.55
C ILE A 47 6.06 21.76 -6.95
N SER A 48 6.16 20.53 -7.48
CA SER A 48 5.69 20.20 -8.84
C SER A 48 4.18 20.43 -9.04
N PHE A 49 3.38 20.25 -8.00
CA PHE A 49 1.93 20.50 -8.05
C PHE A 49 1.57 21.91 -7.59
N LEU A 50 2.14 22.36 -6.46
CA LEU A 50 1.75 23.62 -5.85
C LEU A 50 2.30 24.85 -6.60
N ALA A 51 3.49 24.77 -7.19
CA ALA A 51 4.05 25.91 -7.92
C ALA A 51 3.20 26.33 -9.14
N PRO A 52 2.80 25.43 -10.07
CA PRO A 52 1.94 25.82 -11.17
C PRO A 52 0.54 26.24 -10.71
N SER A 53 0.00 25.61 -9.66
CA SER A 53 -1.28 26.03 -9.08
C SER A 53 -1.20 27.42 -8.45
N ALA A 54 -0.13 27.72 -7.70
CA ALA A 54 0.07 29.02 -7.07
C ALA A 54 0.21 30.13 -8.12
N TRP A 55 0.97 29.87 -9.20
CA TRP A 55 1.08 30.78 -10.32
C TRP A 55 -0.28 31.01 -10.99
N LEU A 56 -1.04 29.95 -11.28
CA LEU A 56 -2.36 30.10 -11.90
C LEU A 56 -3.30 30.93 -11.01
N LEU A 57 -3.34 30.64 -9.70
CA LEU A 57 -4.20 31.33 -8.75
C LEU A 57 -3.80 32.80 -8.56
N SER A 58 -2.50 33.13 -8.62
CA SER A 58 -2.05 34.51 -8.47
C SER A 58 -2.45 35.40 -9.64
N HIS A 59 -2.72 34.84 -10.81
CA HIS A 59 -3.08 35.59 -12.03
C HIS A 59 -4.59 35.61 -12.31
N LEU A 60 -5.43 35.13 -11.40
CA LEU A 60 -6.88 35.10 -11.61
C LEU A 60 -7.49 36.49 -11.86
N GLU A 61 -6.96 37.52 -11.22
CA GLU A 61 -7.42 38.90 -11.44
C GLU A 61 -7.03 39.44 -12.82
N ASP A 62 -5.85 39.05 -13.31
CA ASP A 62 -5.37 39.46 -14.63
C ASP A 62 -6.13 38.74 -15.74
N TYR A 63 -6.47 37.46 -15.56
CA TYR A 63 -7.32 36.73 -16.51
C TYR A 63 -8.76 37.27 -16.59
N LYS A 64 -9.23 37.96 -15.54
CA LYS A 64 -10.56 38.60 -15.54
C LYS A 64 -10.60 39.87 -16.40
N LYS A 65 -9.46 40.57 -16.53
CA LYS A 65 -9.36 41.77 -17.35
C LYS A 65 -9.37 41.35 -18.82
N ARG A 66 -10.49 41.59 -19.50
CA ARG A 66 -10.55 41.57 -20.96
C ARG A 66 -10.24 42.97 -21.45
N GLU A 67 -8.95 43.25 -21.59
CA GLU A 67 -8.55 44.27 -22.57
C GLU A 67 -8.93 43.81 -23.97
#